data_AF-A0AAV6PF93-F1
#
_entry.id   AF-A0AAV6PF93-F1
#
_cell.length_a   1.000
_cell.length_b   1.000
_cell.length_c   1.000
_cell.angle_alpha   90.00
_cell.angle_beta   90.00
_cell.angle_gamma   90.00
#
_symmetry.space_group_name_H-M   'P 1'
#
loop_
_entity.id
_entity.type
_entity.pdbx_description
1 polymer ?
#
loop_
_entity_poly.entity_id
_entity_poly.type
_entity_poly.pdbx_seq_one_letter_code
_entity_poly.pdbx_strand_id
1 'polypeptide(L)'
;MSKATKVSKKAEADASPAGDSTALASIATMLEDHRASIAVDFKSTFAALELRLDKMQTTIKEHGQRMDSLESHAELHAQRIQALEERYVALAENNTKLTSKTIDLESRSRRNNIRLIGVPESIEGPRPTSFFADLLSEVLGDQILQSPPELDRAHRALTAIPQPGSRPRPVILRLHRYQIKELIIREACKSRGKLQYRGSPIWWITHQK
;
A
#
# COMPACT_ATOMS: atom_id res chain seq x y z
N MET A 1 50.48 -44.34 -108.09
CA MET A 1 49.13 -44.95 -108.07
C MET A 1 48.14 -43.82 -107.83
N SER A 2 47.67 -43.11 -108.87
CA SER A 2 46.38 -43.37 -109.57
C SER A 2 45.20 -43.13 -108.60
N LYS A 3 44.22 -42.23 -108.75
CA LYS A 3 43.53 -41.50 -109.85
C LYS A 3 42.76 -40.32 -109.17
N ALA A 4 42.78 -39.09 -109.67
CA ALA A 4 41.88 -38.47 -110.66
C ALA A 4 40.45 -38.11 -110.20
N THR A 5 40.00 -36.93 -110.67
CA THR A 5 38.60 -36.48 -110.94
C THR A 5 37.76 -36.02 -109.73
N LYS A 6 36.93 -34.97 -109.77
CA LYS A 6 36.34 -34.19 -110.86
C LYS A 6 35.76 -32.89 -110.29
N VAL A 7 36.05 -31.76 -110.92
CA VAL A 7 35.30 -30.50 -110.76
C VAL A 7 33.91 -30.67 -111.37
N SER A 8 32.86 -30.26 -110.68
CA SER A 8 31.55 -29.99 -111.30
C SER A 8 30.87 -28.83 -110.61
N LYS A 9 31.02 -27.68 -111.28
CA LYS A 9 30.28 -26.44 -111.13
C LYS A 9 28.84 -26.68 -111.59
N LYS A 10 27.84 -26.38 -110.76
CA LYS A 10 26.49 -26.05 -111.21
C LYS A 10 25.89 -25.02 -110.26
N ALA A 11 25.47 -23.91 -110.86
CA ALA A 11 24.88 -22.74 -110.24
C ALA A 11 23.49 -23.03 -109.67
N GLU A 12 23.05 -22.15 -108.78
CA GLU A 12 21.78 -21.39 -108.83
C GLU A 12 21.03 -21.35 -107.48
N ALA A 13 20.37 -20.21 -107.24
CA ALA A 13 19.51 -19.83 -106.10
C ALA A 13 20.15 -19.09 -104.90
N ASP A 14 20.24 -17.77 -105.08
CA ASP A 14 19.71 -16.72 -104.20
C ASP A 14 19.19 -17.12 -102.79
N ALA A 15 19.86 -16.64 -101.73
CA ALA A 15 19.27 -16.18 -100.47
C ALA A 15 20.32 -15.49 -99.57
N SER A 16 20.09 -14.22 -99.31
CA SER A 16 20.81 -13.26 -98.44
C SER A 16 21.23 -13.77 -97.03
N PRO A 17 22.40 -13.38 -96.47
CA PRO A 17 22.73 -13.57 -95.05
C PRO A 17 22.45 -12.31 -94.22
N ALA A 18 21.28 -11.68 -94.36
CA ALA A 18 20.90 -10.48 -93.61
C ALA A 18 20.10 -10.76 -92.31
N GLY A 19 19.73 -12.02 -92.04
CA GLY A 19 18.86 -12.40 -90.91
C GLY A 19 19.56 -12.57 -89.55
N ASP A 20 20.79 -13.10 -89.50
CA ASP A 20 21.45 -13.41 -88.23
C ASP A 20 22.08 -12.18 -87.56
N SER A 21 22.52 -11.19 -88.34
CA SER A 21 23.11 -9.95 -87.81
C SER A 21 22.06 -9.02 -87.21
N THR A 22 20.83 -9.03 -87.72
CA THR A 22 19.72 -8.22 -87.21
C THR A 22 19.13 -8.79 -85.91
N ALA A 23 19.03 -10.12 -85.79
CA ALA A 23 18.61 -10.79 -84.55
C ALA A 23 19.64 -10.61 -83.41
N LEU A 24 20.94 -10.75 -83.70
CA LEU A 24 22.00 -10.51 -82.72
C LEU A 24 22.06 -9.04 -82.26
N ALA A 25 21.84 -8.08 -83.16
CA ALA A 25 21.74 -6.66 -82.81
C ALA A 25 20.51 -6.35 -81.93
N SER A 26 19.38 -7.02 -82.19
CA SER A 26 18.17 -6.89 -81.35
C SER A 26 18.37 -7.48 -79.95
N ILE A 27 19.13 -8.56 -79.81
CA ILE A 27 19.45 -9.14 -78.49
C ILE A 27 20.44 -8.23 -77.73
N ALA A 28 21.44 -7.66 -78.42
CA ALA A 28 22.40 -6.75 -77.80
C ALA A 28 21.73 -5.47 -77.28
N THR A 29 20.78 -4.90 -78.03
CA THR A 29 19.99 -3.74 -77.60
C THR A 29 19.11 -4.06 -76.40
N MET A 30 18.41 -5.20 -76.42
CA MET A 30 17.60 -5.65 -75.28
C MET A 30 18.44 -5.91 -74.02
N LEU A 31 19.66 -6.47 -74.16
CA LEU A 31 20.57 -6.64 -73.02
C LEU A 31 21.08 -5.30 -72.47
N GLU A 32 21.33 -4.31 -73.32
CA GLU A 32 21.72 -2.97 -72.88
C GLU A 32 20.57 -2.24 -72.17
N ASP A 33 19.34 -2.35 -72.71
CA ASP A 33 18.13 -1.82 -72.07
C ASP A 33 17.87 -2.47 -70.71
N HIS A 34 18.06 -3.79 -70.59
CA HIS A 34 17.95 -4.50 -69.32
C HIS A 34 19.05 -4.05 -68.34
N ARG A 35 20.30 -3.87 -68.79
CA ARG A 35 21.38 -3.34 -67.94
C ARG A 35 21.06 -1.93 -67.44
N ALA A 36 20.56 -1.06 -68.31
CA ALA A 36 20.18 0.29 -67.96
C ALA A 36 19.01 0.31 -66.96
N SER A 37 17.96 -0.51 -67.19
CA SER A 37 16.82 -0.66 -66.27
C SER A 37 17.28 -1.13 -64.89
N ILE A 38 18.09 -2.19 -64.85
CA ILE A 38 18.61 -2.76 -63.60
C ILE A 38 19.47 -1.72 -62.86
N ALA A 39 20.28 -0.93 -63.57
CA ALA A 39 21.08 0.14 -62.95
C ALA A 39 20.21 1.25 -62.35
N VAL A 40 19.09 1.60 -63.00
CA VAL A 40 18.11 2.56 -62.48
C VAL A 40 17.40 1.99 -61.24
N ASP A 41 16.96 0.73 -61.30
CA ASP A 41 16.30 0.05 -60.17
C ASP A 41 17.24 -0.06 -58.96
N PHE A 42 18.50 -0.44 -59.17
CA PHE A 42 19.50 -0.45 -58.10
C PHE A 42 19.74 0.93 -57.51
N LYS A 43 19.89 1.97 -58.34
CA LYS A 43 20.05 3.35 -57.83
C LYS A 43 18.84 3.78 -57.00
N SER A 44 17.63 3.46 -57.45
CA SER A 44 16.39 3.81 -56.72
C SER A 44 16.28 3.08 -55.38
N THR A 45 16.66 1.79 -55.35
CA THR A 45 16.61 0.98 -54.12
C THR A 45 17.70 1.39 -53.13
N PHE A 46 18.91 1.72 -53.59
CA PHE A 46 19.96 2.27 -52.73
C PHE A 46 19.55 3.61 -52.12
N ALA A 47 19.00 4.55 -52.91
CA ALA A 47 18.50 5.81 -52.39
C ALA A 47 17.37 5.60 -51.35
N ALA A 48 16.47 4.63 -51.59
CA ALA A 48 15.42 4.28 -50.63
C ALA A 48 15.98 3.66 -49.35
N LEU A 49 17.06 2.87 -49.43
CA LEU A 49 17.75 2.31 -48.26
C LEU A 49 18.48 3.38 -47.45
N GLU A 50 19.16 4.31 -48.10
CA GLU A 50 19.83 5.46 -47.45
C GLU A 50 18.82 6.27 -46.64
N LEU A 51 17.67 6.63 -47.24
CA LEU A 51 16.60 7.34 -46.54
C LEU A 51 16.05 6.57 -45.33
N ARG A 52 15.93 5.24 -45.44
CA ARG A 52 15.49 4.39 -44.31
C ARG A 52 16.54 4.34 -43.20
N LEU A 53 17.82 4.26 -43.55
CA LEU A 53 18.94 4.27 -42.59
C LEU A 53 19.02 5.61 -41.86
N ASP A 54 18.88 6.73 -42.57
CA ASP A 54 18.84 8.06 -41.95
C ASP A 54 17.68 8.17 -40.97
N LYS A 55 16.48 7.70 -41.37
CA LYS A 55 15.30 7.68 -40.50
C LYS A 55 15.50 6.79 -39.28
N MET A 56 16.15 5.62 -39.43
CA MET A 56 16.50 4.76 -38.30
C MET A 56 17.51 5.44 -37.37
N GLN A 57 18.49 6.15 -37.92
CA GLN A 57 19.48 6.87 -37.12
C GLN A 57 18.83 8.00 -36.31
N THR A 58 17.86 8.72 -36.87
CA THR A 58 17.11 9.74 -36.13
C THR A 58 16.27 9.13 -35.02
N THR A 59 15.53 8.05 -35.27
CA THR A 59 14.71 7.41 -34.24
C THR A 59 15.57 6.80 -33.12
N ILE A 60 16.73 6.22 -33.44
CA ILE A 60 17.68 5.73 -32.44
C ILE A 60 18.19 6.87 -31.55
N LYS A 61 18.52 8.03 -32.13
CA LYS A 61 18.94 9.21 -31.35
C LYS A 61 17.83 9.71 -30.42
N GLU A 62 16.60 9.80 -30.92
CA GLU A 62 15.43 10.19 -30.11
C GLU A 62 15.17 9.19 -28.98
N HIS A 63 15.29 7.89 -29.24
CA HIS A 63 15.17 6.86 -28.22
C HIS A 63 16.30 6.95 -27.17
N GLY A 64 17.54 7.24 -27.58
CA GLY A 64 18.65 7.49 -26.65
C GLY A 64 18.33 8.64 -25.69
N GLN A 65 17.91 9.79 -26.21
CA GLN A 65 17.54 10.96 -25.39
C GLN A 65 16.39 10.66 -24.42
N ARG A 66 15.39 9.89 -24.87
CA ARG A 66 14.28 9.46 -24.01
C ARG A 66 14.76 8.50 -22.92
N MET A 67 15.71 7.62 -23.22
CA MET A 67 16.29 6.69 -22.26
C MET A 67 17.09 7.43 -21.19
N ASP A 68 17.97 8.36 -21.59
CA ASP A 68 18.73 9.20 -20.66
C ASP A 68 17.81 9.98 -19.69
N SER A 69 16.70 10.50 -20.23
CA SER A 69 15.69 11.22 -19.43
C SER A 69 15.00 10.29 -18.42
N LEU A 70 14.64 9.07 -18.84
CA LEU A 70 14.02 8.08 -17.96
C LEU A 70 14.97 7.61 -16.87
N GLU A 71 16.25 7.41 -17.18
CA GLU A 71 17.28 7.05 -16.21
C GLU A 71 17.44 8.14 -15.14
N SER A 72 17.55 9.41 -15.55
CA SER A 72 17.62 10.54 -14.62
C SER A 72 16.37 10.65 -13.73
N HIS A 73 15.18 10.44 -14.29
CA HIS A 73 13.94 10.42 -13.50
C HIS A 73 13.89 9.24 -12.53
N ALA A 74 14.36 8.06 -12.93
CA ALA A 74 14.41 6.89 -12.07
C ALA A 74 15.35 7.12 -10.88
N GLU A 75 16.52 7.71 -11.10
CA GLU A 75 17.45 8.10 -10.04
C GLU A 75 16.83 9.11 -9.07
N LEU A 76 16.19 10.17 -9.59
CA LEU A 76 15.50 11.15 -8.76
C LEU A 76 14.38 10.52 -7.93
N HIS A 77 13.62 9.60 -8.53
CA HIS A 77 12.56 8.90 -7.83
C HIS A 77 13.12 7.96 -6.76
N ALA A 78 14.21 7.23 -7.04
CA ALA A 78 14.88 6.39 -6.04
C ALA A 78 15.34 7.21 -4.83
N GLN A 79 15.97 8.37 -5.06
CA GLN A 79 16.40 9.28 -3.98
C GLN A 79 15.20 9.80 -3.17
N ARG A 80 14.10 10.16 -3.84
CA ARG A 80 12.87 10.61 -3.17
C ARG A 80 12.22 9.51 -2.34
N ILE A 81 12.20 8.28 -2.85
CA ILE A 81 11.66 7.11 -2.13
C ILE A 81 12.49 6.86 -0.88
N GLN A 82 13.82 6.83 -0.99
CA GLN A 82 14.71 6.66 0.15
C GLN A 82 14.47 7.73 1.23
N ALA A 83 14.40 9.00 0.84
CA ALA A 83 14.14 10.09 1.79
C ALA A 83 12.74 9.98 2.45
N LEU A 84 11.75 9.44 1.74
CA LEU A 84 10.42 9.19 2.30
C LEU A 84 10.42 8.01 3.27
N GLU A 85 11.15 6.94 2.96
CA GLU A 85 11.31 5.77 3.83
C GLU A 85 11.98 6.16 5.16
N GLU A 86 13.05 6.94 5.10
CA GLU A 86 13.73 7.46 6.30
C GLU A 86 12.79 8.30 7.18
N ARG A 87 12.01 9.19 6.56
CA ARG A 87 10.99 9.99 7.28
C ARG A 87 9.89 9.13 7.85
N TYR A 88 9.47 8.10 7.14
CA TYR A 88 8.43 7.17 7.59
C TYR A 88 8.89 6.41 8.82
N VAL A 89 10.12 5.88 8.82
CA VAL A 89 10.70 5.19 9.98
C VAL A 89 10.77 6.13 11.18
N ALA A 90 11.29 7.34 11.01
CA ALA A 90 11.34 8.33 12.08
C ALA A 90 9.94 8.70 12.63
N LEU A 91 8.94 8.83 11.74
CA LEU A 91 7.57 9.11 12.14
C LEU A 91 6.93 7.92 12.88
N ALA A 92 7.19 6.70 12.44
CA ALA A 92 6.71 5.49 13.10
C ALA A 92 7.27 5.37 14.53
N GLU A 93 8.56 5.63 14.72
CA GLU A 93 9.18 5.69 16.04
C GLU A 93 8.60 6.80 16.93
N ASN A 94 8.35 7.98 16.37
CA ASN A 94 7.73 9.05 17.13
C ASN A 94 6.29 8.70 17.54
N ASN A 95 5.54 8.04 16.66
CA ASN A 95 4.20 7.57 16.96
C ASN A 95 4.21 6.51 18.07
N THR A 96 5.14 5.55 18.05
CA THR A 96 5.26 4.55 19.12
C THR A 96 5.65 5.18 20.47
N LYS A 97 6.53 6.19 20.46
CA LYS A 97 6.87 6.99 21.65
C LYS A 97 5.67 7.79 22.18
N LEU A 98 4.88 8.40 21.29
CA LEU A 98 3.72 9.19 21.69
C LEU A 98 2.57 8.32 22.21
N THR A 99 2.33 7.18 21.58
CA THR A 99 1.31 6.21 22.02
C THR A 99 1.67 5.63 23.39
N SER A 100 2.91 5.19 23.59
CA SER A 100 3.37 4.71 24.91
C SER A 100 3.28 5.80 25.99
N LYS A 101 3.68 7.04 25.68
CA LYS A 101 3.51 8.19 26.59
C LYS A 101 2.04 8.47 26.93
N THR A 102 1.16 8.38 25.94
CA THR A 102 -0.28 8.59 26.13
C THR A 102 -0.87 7.51 27.03
N ILE A 103 -0.50 6.25 26.81
CA ILE A 103 -0.93 5.12 27.65
C ILE A 103 -0.43 5.30 29.08
N ASP A 104 0.83 5.69 29.29
CA ASP A 104 1.37 5.98 30.61
C ASP A 104 0.59 7.11 31.28
N LEU A 105 0.42 8.26 30.62
CA LEU A 105 -0.31 9.42 31.17
C LEU A 105 -1.77 9.09 31.51
N GLU A 106 -2.47 8.37 30.63
CA GLU A 106 -3.84 7.91 30.86
C GLU A 106 -3.89 6.96 32.07
N SER A 107 -2.94 6.05 32.17
CA SER A 107 -2.79 5.15 33.31
C SER A 107 -2.52 5.93 34.59
N ARG A 108 -1.60 6.92 34.59
CA ARG A 108 -1.30 7.80 35.74
C ARG A 108 -2.54 8.56 36.20
N SER A 109 -3.26 9.14 35.26
CA SER A 109 -4.46 9.91 35.53
C SER A 109 -5.60 9.07 36.11
N ARG A 110 -5.65 7.77 35.78
CA ARG A 110 -6.72 6.85 36.22
C ARG A 110 -6.31 5.93 37.37
N ARG A 111 -5.09 6.04 37.91
CA ARG A 111 -4.61 5.15 38.98
C ARG A 111 -5.50 5.13 40.21
N ASN A 112 -6.16 6.24 40.51
CA ASN A 112 -7.05 6.38 41.66
C ASN A 112 -8.52 6.08 41.32
N ASN A 113 -8.82 5.71 40.08
CA ASN A 113 -10.18 5.45 39.65
C ASN A 113 -10.54 3.96 39.82
N ILE A 114 -11.75 3.69 40.31
CA ILE A 114 -12.38 2.37 40.32
C ILE A 114 -13.68 2.44 39.51
N ARG A 115 -13.98 1.37 38.77
CA ARG A 115 -15.24 1.22 38.07
C ARG A 115 -16.12 0.18 38.77
N LEU A 116 -17.30 0.61 39.20
CA LEU A 116 -18.31 -0.22 39.85
C LEU A 116 -19.43 -0.56 38.87
N ILE A 117 -19.86 -1.82 38.83
CA ILE A 117 -20.87 -2.34 37.89
C ILE A 117 -21.93 -3.10 38.68
N GLY A 118 -23.20 -2.96 38.27
CA GLY A 118 -24.33 -3.66 38.89
C GLY A 118 -25.08 -2.84 39.95
N VAL A 119 -24.70 -1.57 40.14
CA VAL A 119 -25.42 -0.67 41.04
C VAL A 119 -26.73 -0.20 40.40
N PRO A 120 -27.90 -0.47 41.01
CA PRO A 120 -29.20 -0.01 40.52
C PRO A 120 -29.21 1.50 40.24
N GLU A 121 -29.93 1.93 39.21
CA GLU A 121 -29.98 3.35 38.83
C GLU A 121 -30.76 4.18 39.86
N SER A 122 -30.45 5.48 39.94
CA SER A 122 -31.19 6.48 40.73
C SER A 122 -31.18 6.32 42.26
N ILE A 123 -30.38 5.41 42.83
CA ILE A 123 -30.27 5.22 44.29
C ILE A 123 -29.33 6.21 44.99
N GLU A 124 -28.55 6.97 44.22
CA GLU A 124 -27.40 7.76 44.67
C GLU A 124 -27.79 9.07 45.38
N GLY A 125 -29.04 9.51 45.15
CA GLY A 125 -29.54 10.78 45.66
C GLY A 125 -28.75 12.00 45.14
N PRO A 126 -28.86 13.15 45.83
CA PRO A 126 -28.23 14.41 45.40
C PRO A 126 -26.72 14.46 45.67
N ARG A 127 -26.18 13.53 46.49
CA ARG A 127 -24.76 13.47 46.87
C ARG A 127 -24.17 12.09 46.59
N PRO A 128 -23.83 11.80 45.32
CA PRO A 128 -23.27 10.51 44.94
C PRO A 128 -21.98 10.17 45.70
N THR A 129 -21.13 11.15 45.97
CA THR A 129 -19.84 10.95 46.64
C THR A 129 -19.99 10.38 48.05
N SER A 130 -20.91 10.91 48.87
CA SER A 130 -21.15 10.36 50.21
C SER A 130 -21.83 9.00 50.13
N PHE A 131 -22.83 8.85 49.27
CA PHE A 131 -23.54 7.59 49.08
C PHE A 131 -22.59 6.43 48.73
N PHE A 132 -21.68 6.65 47.77
CA PHE A 132 -20.75 5.62 47.36
C PHE A 132 -19.64 5.35 48.39
N ALA A 133 -19.27 6.34 49.21
CA ALA A 133 -18.37 6.09 50.34
C ALA A 133 -19.03 5.16 51.36
N ASP A 134 -20.29 5.43 51.72
CA ASP A 134 -21.05 4.61 52.66
C ASP A 134 -21.30 3.19 52.10
N LEU A 135 -21.66 3.10 50.81
CA LEU A 135 -21.84 1.81 50.13
C LEU A 135 -20.56 0.96 50.14
N LEU A 136 -19.39 1.58 49.95
CA LEU A 136 -18.12 0.85 49.99
C LEU A 136 -17.84 0.27 51.38
N SER A 137 -18.11 1.03 52.44
CA SER A 137 -17.99 0.54 53.82
C SER A 137 -19.00 -0.57 54.12
N GLU A 138 -20.25 -0.45 53.67
CA GLU A 138 -21.28 -1.47 53.87
C GLU A 138 -20.92 -2.80 53.18
N VAL A 139 -20.43 -2.73 51.93
CA VAL A 139 -20.14 -3.92 51.12
C VAL A 139 -18.83 -4.62 51.51
N LEU A 140 -17.82 -3.86 51.92
CA LEU A 140 -16.52 -4.42 52.35
C LEU A 140 -16.47 -4.74 53.85
N GLY A 141 -17.32 -4.08 54.64
CA GLY A 141 -17.38 -4.21 56.09
C GLY A 141 -16.29 -3.45 56.83
N ASP A 142 -16.55 -3.20 58.10
CA ASP A 142 -15.70 -2.38 58.99
C ASP A 142 -14.32 -3.00 59.26
N GLN A 143 -14.17 -4.31 59.04
CA GLN A 143 -12.89 -5.02 59.16
C GLN A 143 -11.88 -4.58 58.08
N ILE A 144 -12.39 -4.15 56.92
CA ILE A 144 -11.59 -3.77 55.76
C ILE A 144 -11.48 -2.24 55.69
N LEU A 145 -12.60 -1.55 55.86
CA LEU A 145 -12.68 -0.09 55.86
C LEU A 145 -13.19 0.40 57.22
N GLN A 146 -12.30 0.84 58.09
CA GLN A 146 -12.65 1.37 59.41
C GLN A 146 -13.55 2.62 59.37
N SER A 147 -13.55 3.34 58.25
CA SER A 147 -14.41 4.48 58.00
C SER A 147 -14.70 4.62 56.49
N PRO A 148 -15.77 5.34 56.11
CA PRO A 148 -16.07 5.64 54.72
C PRO A 148 -14.88 6.31 54.02
N PRO A 149 -14.45 5.79 52.86
CA PRO A 149 -13.28 6.31 52.18
C PRO A 149 -13.55 7.69 51.57
N GLU A 150 -12.55 8.57 51.61
CA GLU A 150 -12.60 9.87 50.95
C GLU A 150 -12.62 9.71 49.42
N LEU A 151 -13.71 10.17 48.80
CA LEU A 151 -13.89 10.17 47.36
C LEU A 151 -13.79 11.61 46.83
N ASP A 152 -12.91 11.86 45.87
CA ASP A 152 -12.80 13.15 45.18
C ASP A 152 -14.03 13.38 44.28
N ARG A 153 -14.44 12.32 43.56
CA ARG A 153 -15.52 12.37 42.57
C ARG A 153 -16.22 11.02 42.48
N ALA A 154 -17.54 11.04 42.32
CA ALA A 154 -18.35 9.87 42.01
C ALA A 154 -19.39 10.24 40.96
N HIS A 155 -19.45 9.49 39.87
CA HIS A 155 -20.41 9.75 38.79
C HIS A 155 -20.65 8.49 37.95
N ARG A 156 -21.83 8.40 37.34
CA ARG A 156 -22.09 7.38 36.31
C ARG A 156 -21.39 7.72 35.00
N ALA A 157 -21.08 6.69 34.22
CA ALA A 157 -20.60 6.86 32.86
C ALA A 157 -21.58 7.74 32.05
N LEU A 158 -21.02 8.62 31.22
CA LEU A 158 -21.76 9.53 30.33
C LEU A 158 -22.34 8.79 29.12
N THR A 159 -23.10 7.72 29.37
CA THR A 159 -23.87 6.99 28.38
C THR A 159 -25.36 7.23 28.59
N ALA A 160 -26.18 7.01 27.55
CA ALA A 160 -27.63 7.08 27.63
C ALA A 160 -28.17 6.22 28.78
N ILE A 161 -29.23 6.69 29.43
CA ILE A 161 -29.89 5.97 30.51
C ILE A 161 -30.47 4.67 29.92
N PRO A 162 -30.07 3.50 30.43
CA PRO A 162 -30.54 2.21 29.97
C PRO A 162 -32.04 2.04 30.25
N GLN A 163 -32.72 1.26 29.41
CA GLN A 163 -34.13 0.92 29.62
C GLN A 163 -34.31 0.13 30.93
N PRO A 164 -35.45 0.26 31.62
CA PRO A 164 -35.75 -0.53 32.80
C PRO A 164 -35.55 -2.04 32.54
N GLY A 165 -34.77 -2.71 33.38
CA GLY A 165 -34.43 -4.13 33.23
C GLY A 165 -33.16 -4.44 32.43
N SER A 166 -32.56 -3.44 31.77
CA SER A 166 -31.23 -3.60 31.16
C SER A 166 -30.10 -3.29 32.14
N ARG A 167 -28.85 -3.57 31.75
CA ARG A 167 -27.69 -3.47 32.67
C ARG A 167 -27.46 -2.02 33.11
N PRO A 168 -27.41 -1.72 34.43
CA PRO A 168 -27.16 -0.36 34.92
C PRO A 168 -25.84 0.22 34.44
N ARG A 169 -25.76 1.55 34.28
CA ARG A 169 -24.52 2.21 33.88
C ARG A 169 -23.44 2.03 34.94
N PRO A 170 -22.18 1.76 34.52
CA PRO A 170 -21.06 1.73 35.43
C PRO A 170 -20.87 3.07 36.14
N VAL A 171 -20.46 3.01 37.41
CA VAL A 171 -20.09 4.16 38.21
C VAL A 171 -18.57 4.27 38.24
N ILE A 172 -18.05 5.46 38.02
CA ILE A 172 -16.63 5.78 38.12
C ILE A 172 -16.42 6.57 39.40
N LEU A 173 -15.65 5.96 40.32
CA LEU A 173 -15.26 6.54 41.59
C LEU A 173 -13.79 6.93 41.51
N ARG A 174 -13.45 8.14 41.97
CA ARG A 174 -12.07 8.58 42.16
C ARG A 174 -11.80 8.67 43.66
N LEU A 175 -10.91 7.82 44.14
CA LEU A 175 -10.48 7.82 45.53
C LEU A 175 -9.41 8.88 45.77
N HIS A 176 -9.48 9.53 46.91
CA HIS A 176 -8.48 10.50 47.32
C HIS A 176 -7.11 9.83 47.54
N ARG A 177 -7.13 8.66 48.22
CA ARG A 177 -5.93 7.91 48.62
C ARG A 177 -5.75 6.65 47.79
N TYR A 178 -4.59 6.52 47.14
CA TYR A 178 -4.23 5.37 46.31
C TYR A 178 -4.19 4.04 47.09
N GLN A 179 -3.69 4.06 48.33
CA GLN A 179 -3.60 2.87 49.18
C GLN A 179 -4.97 2.24 49.47
N ILE A 180 -5.98 3.08 49.72
CA ILE A 180 -7.35 2.64 49.95
C ILE A 180 -7.93 2.03 48.68
N LYS A 181 -7.66 2.64 47.51
CA LYS A 181 -8.04 2.09 46.21
C LYS A 181 -7.45 0.69 45.98
N GLU A 182 -6.17 0.48 46.25
CA GLU A 182 -5.54 -0.84 46.12
C GLU A 182 -6.13 -1.87 47.09
N LEU A 183 -6.38 -1.47 48.34
CA LEU A 183 -6.99 -2.34 49.34
C LEU A 183 -8.39 -2.79 48.90
N ILE A 184 -9.23 -1.85 48.45
CA ILE A 184 -10.56 -2.16 47.89
C ILE A 184 -10.44 -3.15 46.74
N ILE A 185 -9.52 -2.93 45.78
CA ILE A 185 -9.33 -3.83 44.63
C ILE A 185 -8.83 -5.20 45.05
N ARG A 186 -7.94 -5.28 46.03
CA ARG A 186 -7.41 -6.55 46.53
C ARG A 186 -8.52 -7.40 47.14
N GLU A 187 -9.36 -6.79 47.97
CA GLU A 187 -10.47 -7.48 48.62
C GLU A 187 -11.59 -7.82 47.64
N ALA A 188 -11.86 -6.91 46.71
CA ALA A 188 -12.69 -7.14 45.54
C ALA A 188 -12.28 -8.38 44.74
N CYS A 189 -10.98 -8.52 44.45
CA CYS A 189 -10.42 -9.65 43.72
C CYS A 189 -10.44 -10.95 44.52
N LYS A 190 -10.33 -10.92 45.85
CA LYS A 190 -10.48 -12.12 46.69
C LYS A 190 -11.93 -12.61 46.72
N SER A 191 -12.87 -11.67 46.78
CA SER A 191 -14.30 -11.96 46.94
C SER A 191 -15.04 -12.22 45.62
N ARG A 192 -14.32 -12.64 44.55
CA ARG A 192 -14.81 -12.83 43.15
C ARG A 192 -16.31 -13.20 43.06
N GLY A 193 -17.15 -12.19 42.84
CA GLY A 193 -18.60 -12.35 42.56
C GLY A 193 -19.51 -12.63 43.76
N LYS A 194 -18.99 -12.60 44.99
CA LYS A 194 -19.76 -12.80 46.22
C LYS A 194 -20.30 -11.50 46.83
N LEU A 195 -19.97 -10.36 46.24
CA LEU A 195 -20.34 -9.08 46.83
C LEU A 195 -21.69 -8.67 46.29
N GLN A 196 -22.59 -8.40 47.23
CA GLN A 196 -23.95 -8.03 46.95
C GLN A 196 -24.25 -6.75 47.72
N TYR A 197 -25.03 -5.89 47.07
CA TYR A 197 -25.60 -4.73 47.72
C TYR A 197 -27.11 -4.83 47.60
N ARG A 198 -27.80 -4.90 48.74
CA ARG A 198 -29.26 -5.06 48.81
C ARG A 198 -29.80 -6.18 47.90
N GLY A 199 -29.10 -7.32 47.90
CA GLY A 199 -29.45 -8.50 47.09
C GLY A 199 -29.07 -8.43 45.60
N SER A 200 -28.50 -7.32 45.12
CA SER A 200 -27.99 -7.20 43.74
C SER A 200 -26.48 -7.48 43.68
N PRO A 201 -25.99 -8.33 42.76
CA PRO A 201 -24.57 -8.62 42.64
C PRO A 201 -23.80 -7.40 42.09
N ILE A 202 -22.71 -7.05 42.77
CA ILE A 202 -21.83 -5.95 42.39
C ILE A 202 -20.48 -6.50 41.94
N TRP A 203 -19.96 -5.88 40.88
CA TRP A 203 -18.65 -6.18 40.31
C TRP A 203 -17.79 -4.93 40.26
N TRP A 204 -16.50 -5.12 40.46
CA TRP A 204 -15.48 -4.09 40.38
C TRP A 204 -14.55 -4.43 39.23
N ILE A 205 -14.24 -3.41 38.44
CA ILE A 205 -13.27 -3.50 37.37
C ILE A 205 -12.26 -2.39 37.59
N THR A 206 -10.99 -2.76 37.65
CA THR A 206 -9.91 -1.80 37.41
C THR A 206 -9.97 -1.40 35.95
N HIS A 207 -9.83 -0.11 35.64
CA HIS A 207 -9.55 0.31 34.26
C HIS A 207 -8.14 -0.17 33.87
N GLN A 208 -7.97 -1.48 33.68
CA GLN A 208 -6.94 -2.05 32.83
C GLN A 208 -7.60 -2.22 31.46
N LYS A 209 -7.21 -1.36 30.53
CA LYS A 209 -7.26 -1.70 29.11
C LYS A 209 -6.01 -2.50 28.79
#